data_AF-A0A948Q483-F1
#
_entry.id   AF-A0A948Q483-F1
#
_cell.length_a   1.000
_cell.length_b   1.000
_cell.length_c   1.000
_cell.angle_alpha   90.00
_cell.angle_beta   90.00
_cell.angle_gamma   90.00
#
_symmetry.space_group_name_H-M   'P 1'
#
loop_
_entity.id
_entity.type
_entity.pdbx_description
1 polymer ?
#
loop_
_entity_poly.entity_id
_entity_poly.type
_entity_poly.pdbx_seq_one_letter_code
_entity_poly.pdbx_strand_id
1 'polypeptide(L)'
;MTLLLRKRDIANPQDIGTKLDALRDAVESIRETFSVQFGIDLALDGMPGAPDPGGVIFGGTVALTSEKINFQYACAFPEETARDLTRILFALEDDADVPMEDLGDAMNEIPNVAAGVWKAKREPKGENYQLGLPLFIRGSGWIQYFPRGVNAVSQPMRTPDGRKLQVVLSWQNGTDAGGIFPMSNAIENAVAGSGHYVPAEVLQEAVNAVVETCRIQMDLELQVDANPSDPRQAEVDYGSSIALTSETGSWQLAVMCNKLGSKGLTRSLFAMEPDEDPAMEDMADALGEIANVAAGVMKSSRAAAGQKIQLGLPLFMEGRSCIEFFASGIQGMAQTVRGPDDLEAHVILIWQEG
;
A
#
# COMPACT_ATOMS: atom_id res chain seq x y z
N MET A 1 26.86 -7.37 -10.85
CA MET A 1 25.56 -7.73 -10.25
C MET A 1 25.61 -7.30 -8.78
N THR A 2 25.16 -6.09 -8.48
CA THR A 2 25.14 -5.59 -7.10
C THR A 2 23.70 -5.69 -6.64
N LEU A 3 23.32 -6.87 -6.15
CA LEU A 3 22.06 -7.02 -5.42
C LEU A 3 22.14 -6.07 -4.21
N LEU A 4 21.17 -5.16 -4.07
CA LEU A 4 21.00 -4.29 -2.91
C LEU A 4 20.46 -5.11 -1.73
N LEU A 5 21.21 -6.14 -1.33
CA LEU A 5 20.91 -6.92 -0.12
C LEU A 5 21.57 -6.20 1.05
N ARG A 6 20.81 -5.98 2.13
CA ARG A 6 21.38 -5.44 3.35
C ARG A 6 22.45 -6.40 3.86
N LYS A 7 23.53 -5.87 4.45
CA LYS A 7 24.62 -6.69 5.04
C LYS A 7 24.13 -7.75 6.04
N ARG A 8 22.94 -7.58 6.64
CA ARG A 8 22.31 -8.56 7.55
C ARG A 8 21.75 -9.78 6.82
N ASP A 9 21.24 -9.65 5.60
CA ASP A 9 20.63 -10.78 4.86
C ASP A 9 21.69 -11.72 4.26
N ILE A 10 22.93 -11.23 4.13
CA ILE A 10 24.09 -12.05 3.72
C ILE A 10 24.49 -13.05 4.82
N ALA A 11 23.99 -12.90 6.05
CA ALA A 11 24.34 -13.77 7.16
C ALA A 11 23.77 -15.20 7.04
N ASN A 12 22.75 -15.43 6.21
CA ASN A 12 22.21 -16.77 5.96
C ASN A 12 22.00 -17.05 4.46
N PRO A 13 22.93 -17.75 3.78
CA PRO A 13 22.80 -18.12 2.38
C PRO A 13 21.53 -18.92 2.03
N GLN A 14 20.95 -19.65 3.00
CA GLN A 14 19.69 -20.37 2.79
C GLN A 14 18.50 -19.42 2.61
N ASP A 15 18.54 -18.21 3.17
CA ASP A 15 17.41 -17.28 3.08
C ASP A 15 17.27 -16.70 1.65
N ILE A 16 18.38 -16.29 1.05
CA ILE A 16 18.41 -15.77 -0.34
C ILE A 16 17.88 -16.82 -1.33
N GLY A 17 18.21 -18.10 -1.14
CA GLY A 17 17.71 -19.18 -1.99
C GLY A 17 16.19 -19.25 -2.01
N THR A 18 15.54 -19.17 -0.83
CA THR A 18 14.09 -19.16 -0.71
C THR A 18 13.46 -17.92 -1.35
N LYS A 19 14.08 -16.74 -1.22
CA LYS A 19 13.55 -15.50 -1.84
C LYS A 19 13.65 -15.53 -3.36
N LEU A 20 14.73 -16.08 -3.91
CA LEU A 20 14.87 -16.25 -5.37
C LEU A 20 13.93 -17.32 -5.91
N ASP A 21 13.67 -18.38 -5.14
CA ASP A 21 12.61 -19.36 -5.44
C ASP A 21 11.22 -18.71 -5.46
N ALA A 22 10.92 -17.86 -4.47
CA ALA A 22 9.68 -17.09 -4.44
C ALA A 22 9.53 -16.13 -5.63
N LEU A 23 10.62 -15.45 -6.03
CA LEU A 23 10.63 -14.61 -7.24
C LEU A 23 10.40 -15.45 -8.51
N ARG A 24 11.05 -16.62 -8.63
CA ARG A 24 10.85 -17.50 -9.78
C ARG A 24 9.39 -17.89 -9.91
N ASP A 25 8.76 -18.32 -8.82
CA ASP A 25 7.34 -18.63 -8.83
C ASP A 25 6.52 -17.39 -9.22
N ALA A 26 6.90 -16.19 -8.77
CA ALA A 26 6.19 -14.96 -9.10
C ALA A 26 6.24 -14.64 -10.60
N VAL A 27 7.40 -14.83 -11.21
CA VAL A 27 7.63 -14.69 -12.65
C VAL A 27 6.85 -15.76 -13.43
N GLU A 28 6.82 -17.00 -12.95
CA GLU A 28 6.03 -18.05 -13.60
C GLU A 28 4.53 -17.75 -13.52
N SER A 29 4.05 -17.26 -12.37
CA SER A 29 2.64 -16.87 -12.20
C SER A 29 2.23 -15.74 -13.13
N ILE A 30 3.05 -14.69 -13.31
CA ILE A 30 2.68 -13.62 -14.26
C ILE A 30 2.66 -14.14 -15.69
N ARG A 31 3.58 -15.04 -16.07
CA ARG A 31 3.60 -15.63 -17.41
C ARG A 31 2.34 -16.45 -17.67
N GLU A 32 1.93 -17.22 -16.67
CA GLU A 32 0.70 -18.02 -16.71
C GLU A 32 -0.54 -17.12 -16.82
N THR A 33 -0.64 -16.08 -15.99
CA THR A 33 -1.70 -15.06 -16.07
C THR A 33 -1.74 -14.41 -17.45
N PHE A 34 -0.60 -13.99 -18.01
CA PHE A 34 -0.55 -13.37 -19.34
C PHE A 34 -0.94 -14.31 -20.47
N SER A 35 -0.48 -15.56 -20.41
CA SER A 35 -0.82 -16.58 -21.41
C SER A 35 -2.32 -16.89 -21.38
N VAL A 36 -2.92 -17.01 -20.19
CA VAL A 36 -4.34 -17.34 -20.02
C VAL A 36 -5.26 -16.16 -20.31
N GLN A 37 -5.01 -14.99 -19.72
CA GLN A 37 -5.92 -13.85 -19.83
C GLN A 37 -5.74 -13.06 -21.13
N PHE A 38 -4.51 -12.95 -21.62
CA PHE A 38 -4.19 -12.08 -22.76
C PHE A 38 -3.75 -12.87 -24.00
N GLY A 39 -3.50 -14.18 -23.90
CA GLY A 39 -2.89 -14.96 -24.97
C GLY A 39 -1.46 -14.49 -25.29
N ILE A 40 -0.77 -13.88 -24.32
CA ILE A 40 0.56 -13.29 -24.50
C ILE A 40 1.61 -14.17 -23.81
N ASP A 41 2.57 -14.67 -24.59
CA ASP A 41 3.72 -15.39 -24.05
C ASP A 41 4.84 -14.42 -23.67
N LEU A 42 4.90 -14.09 -22.38
CA LEU A 42 5.95 -13.23 -21.84
C LEU A 42 7.33 -13.95 -21.83
N ALA A 43 8.34 -13.23 -22.29
CA ALA A 43 9.75 -13.60 -22.23
C ALA A 43 10.50 -12.79 -21.16
N LEU A 44 11.61 -13.33 -20.66
CA LEU A 44 12.51 -12.61 -19.74
C LEU A 44 13.34 -11.58 -20.51
N ASP A 45 13.48 -10.36 -19.98
CA ASP A 45 14.25 -9.25 -20.58
C ASP A 45 15.51 -8.92 -19.76
N GLY A 46 16.27 -9.96 -19.42
CA GLY A 46 17.50 -9.84 -18.63
C GLY A 46 17.49 -10.72 -17.37
N MET A 47 18.45 -10.47 -16.49
CA MET A 47 18.59 -11.17 -15.21
C MET A 47 17.82 -10.47 -14.09
N PRO A 48 17.40 -11.20 -13.03
CA PRO A 48 16.88 -10.57 -11.83
C PRO A 48 17.83 -9.51 -11.26
N GLY A 49 17.27 -8.40 -10.78
CA GLY A 49 18.05 -7.26 -10.31
C GLY A 49 17.31 -6.39 -9.31
N ALA A 50 17.85 -5.20 -9.05
CA ALA A 50 17.11 -4.18 -8.32
C ALA A 50 15.97 -3.64 -9.21
N PRO A 51 14.80 -3.31 -8.63
CA PRO A 51 13.72 -2.66 -9.36
C PRO A 51 14.20 -1.42 -10.12
N ASP A 52 13.86 -1.32 -11.41
CA ASP A 52 14.28 -0.21 -12.28
C ASP A 52 13.17 0.85 -12.35
N PRO A 53 13.38 2.08 -11.83
CA PRO A 53 12.42 3.17 -11.98
C PRO A 53 12.33 3.73 -13.39
N GLY A 54 13.28 3.41 -14.27
CA GLY A 54 13.34 3.92 -15.63
C GLY A 54 12.13 3.52 -16.47
N GLY A 55 11.31 4.50 -16.83
CA GLY A 55 10.22 4.32 -17.81
C GLY A 55 9.00 3.58 -17.28
N VAL A 56 8.88 3.40 -15.96
CA VAL A 56 7.69 2.80 -15.32
C VAL A 56 6.81 3.91 -14.76
N ILE A 57 5.55 3.92 -15.16
CA ILE A 57 4.57 4.96 -14.81
C ILE A 57 3.39 4.38 -14.04
N PHE A 58 3.00 3.15 -14.32
CA PHE A 58 1.85 2.52 -13.66
C PHE A 58 2.26 1.19 -13.06
N GLY A 59 1.51 0.75 -12.06
CA GLY A 59 1.66 -0.57 -11.48
C GLY A 59 0.50 -0.90 -10.58
N GLY A 60 0.48 -2.15 -10.15
CA GLY A 60 -0.39 -2.60 -9.08
C GLY A 60 0.39 -3.52 -8.16
N THR A 61 -0.02 -3.59 -6.91
CA THR A 61 0.63 -4.43 -5.91
C THR A 61 -0.36 -5.12 -5.01
N VAL A 62 -0.03 -6.34 -4.59
CA VAL A 62 -0.80 -7.17 -3.67
C VAL A 62 0.10 -7.61 -2.52
N ALA A 63 -0.37 -7.38 -1.30
CA ALA A 63 0.28 -7.89 -0.10
C ALA A 63 0.03 -9.39 0.03
N LEU A 64 1.05 -10.12 0.47
CA LEU A 64 1.03 -11.56 0.68
C LEU A 64 1.53 -11.83 2.10
N THR A 65 0.59 -12.06 3.03
CA THR A 65 0.92 -12.14 4.45
C THR A 65 0.98 -13.59 4.93
N SER A 66 2.00 -13.92 5.74
CA SER A 66 2.11 -15.21 6.43
C SER A 66 2.74 -15.02 7.82
N GLU A 67 2.71 -16.04 8.66
CA GLU A 67 3.35 -15.99 9.98
C GLU A 67 4.88 -15.85 9.93
N LYS A 68 5.52 -16.28 8.82
CA LYS A 68 6.99 -16.34 8.72
C LYS A 68 7.58 -15.18 7.94
N ILE A 69 6.93 -14.86 6.83
CA ILE A 69 7.40 -13.87 5.88
C ILE A 69 6.24 -13.19 5.21
N ASN A 70 6.33 -11.88 5.09
CA ASN A 70 5.40 -11.10 4.29
C ASN A 70 6.10 -10.75 2.98
N PHE A 71 5.40 -10.98 1.88
CA PHE A 71 5.80 -10.54 0.56
C PHE A 71 4.86 -9.42 0.09
N GLN A 72 5.36 -8.64 -0.84
CA GLN A 72 4.55 -7.76 -1.64
C GLN A 72 4.87 -8.04 -3.11
N TYR A 73 3.85 -8.49 -3.83
CA TYR A 73 3.90 -8.81 -5.24
C TYR A 73 3.50 -7.55 -6.00
N ALA A 74 4.31 -7.09 -6.94
CA ALA A 74 3.95 -5.95 -7.77
C ALA A 74 4.27 -6.19 -9.24
N CYS A 75 3.42 -5.63 -10.11
CA CYS A 75 3.68 -5.52 -11.54
C CYS A 75 3.82 -4.04 -11.89
N ALA A 76 4.84 -3.71 -12.67
CA ALA A 76 5.15 -2.35 -13.05
C ALA A 76 5.29 -2.21 -14.56
N PHE A 77 4.69 -1.15 -15.11
CA PHE A 77 4.47 -0.97 -16.54
C PHE A 77 4.84 0.45 -16.99
N PRO A 78 5.48 0.59 -18.16
CA PRO A 78 5.44 1.82 -18.94
C PRO A 78 3.99 2.21 -19.28
N GLU A 79 3.75 3.51 -19.51
CA GLU A 79 2.42 4.03 -19.85
C GLU A 79 1.81 3.36 -21.08
N GLU A 80 2.59 3.23 -22.16
CA GLU A 80 2.14 2.59 -23.40
C GLU A 80 1.72 1.13 -23.14
N THR A 81 2.58 0.34 -22.47
CA THR A 81 2.24 -1.04 -22.10
C THR A 81 0.97 -1.11 -21.26
N ALA A 82 0.82 -0.24 -20.25
CA ALA A 82 -0.32 -0.26 -19.34
C ALA A 82 -1.64 -0.02 -20.10
N ARG A 83 -1.67 1.01 -20.95
CA ARG A 83 -2.85 1.36 -21.77
C ARG A 83 -3.22 0.24 -22.73
N ASP A 84 -2.24 -0.37 -23.39
CA ASP A 84 -2.51 -1.46 -24.33
C ASP A 84 -3.07 -2.70 -23.61
N LEU A 85 -2.54 -3.02 -22.43
CA LEU A 85 -3.07 -4.12 -21.63
C LEU A 85 -4.50 -3.82 -21.15
N THR A 86 -4.80 -2.59 -20.76
CA THR A 86 -6.16 -2.17 -20.42
C THR A 86 -7.11 -2.33 -21.59
N ARG A 87 -6.71 -1.92 -22.81
CA ARG A 87 -7.53 -2.13 -24.02
C ARG A 87 -7.81 -3.60 -24.26
N ILE A 88 -6.79 -4.46 -24.15
CA ILE A 88 -6.98 -5.91 -24.33
C ILE A 88 -7.92 -6.47 -23.26
N LEU A 89 -7.74 -6.09 -21.99
CA LEU A 89 -8.53 -6.60 -20.87
C LEU A 89 -10.02 -6.24 -20.99
N PHE A 90 -10.33 -5.02 -21.41
CA PHE A 90 -11.70 -4.53 -21.57
C PHE A 90 -12.23 -4.64 -23.01
N ALA A 91 -11.49 -5.29 -23.92
CA ALA A 91 -11.83 -5.42 -25.33
C ALA A 91 -12.16 -4.07 -26.01
N LEU A 92 -11.40 -3.04 -25.69
CA LEU A 92 -11.50 -1.71 -26.30
C LEU A 92 -10.83 -1.70 -27.69
N GLU A 93 -11.25 -0.79 -28.56
CA GLU A 93 -10.60 -0.54 -29.86
C GLU A 93 -9.16 -0.03 -29.66
N ASP A 94 -8.25 -0.32 -30.60
CA ASP A 94 -6.81 -0.02 -30.48
C ASP A 94 -6.52 1.47 -30.26
N ASP A 95 -7.35 2.35 -30.83
CA ASP A 95 -7.25 3.80 -30.72
C ASP A 95 -8.22 4.40 -29.69
N ALA A 96 -8.98 3.58 -28.97
CA ALA A 96 -9.84 4.03 -27.90
C ALA A 96 -9.02 4.74 -26.82
N ASP A 97 -9.57 5.85 -26.31
CA ASP A 97 -9.06 6.47 -25.10
C ASP A 97 -9.28 5.50 -23.92
N VAL A 98 -8.32 5.48 -23.01
CA VAL A 98 -8.35 4.62 -21.83
C VAL A 98 -8.56 5.50 -20.61
N PRO A 99 -9.78 5.52 -20.05
CA PRO A 99 -10.06 6.21 -18.81
C PRO A 99 -9.11 5.77 -17.70
N MET A 100 -8.78 6.70 -16.78
CA MET A 100 -7.89 6.38 -15.66
C MET A 100 -8.50 5.34 -14.72
N GLU A 101 -9.83 5.28 -14.63
CA GLU A 101 -10.55 4.29 -13.82
C GLU A 101 -10.31 2.88 -14.37
N ASP A 102 -10.57 2.66 -15.66
CA ASP A 102 -10.26 1.41 -16.35
C ASP A 102 -8.76 1.05 -16.27
N LEU A 103 -7.87 2.04 -16.40
CA LEU A 103 -6.43 1.82 -16.23
C LEU A 103 -6.11 1.32 -14.82
N GLY A 104 -6.69 1.94 -13.79
CA GLY A 104 -6.52 1.54 -12.40
C GLY A 104 -7.00 0.12 -12.14
N ASP A 105 -8.20 -0.21 -12.63
CA ASP A 105 -8.81 -1.53 -12.49
C ASP A 105 -7.96 -2.61 -13.17
N ALA A 106 -7.52 -2.38 -14.41
CA ALA A 106 -6.65 -3.31 -15.13
C ALA A 106 -5.31 -3.52 -14.42
N MET A 107 -4.68 -2.44 -13.96
CA MET A 107 -3.38 -2.51 -13.28
C MET A 107 -3.46 -3.16 -11.90
N ASN A 108 -4.63 -3.15 -11.26
CA ASN A 108 -4.90 -3.89 -10.03
C ASN A 108 -5.19 -5.37 -10.28
N GLU A 109 -5.95 -5.69 -11.31
CA GLU A 109 -6.40 -7.05 -11.56
C GLU A 109 -5.26 -7.98 -11.99
N ILE A 110 -4.34 -7.48 -12.83
CA ILE A 110 -3.18 -8.27 -13.30
C ILE A 110 -2.34 -8.85 -12.14
N PRO A 111 -1.79 -8.03 -11.21
CA PRO A 111 -1.03 -8.55 -10.08
C PRO A 111 -1.90 -9.32 -9.09
N ASN A 112 -3.21 -9.02 -8.98
CA ASN A 112 -4.13 -9.77 -8.12
C ASN A 112 -4.30 -11.23 -8.58
N VAL A 113 -4.59 -11.43 -9.86
CA VAL A 113 -4.72 -12.78 -10.43
C VAL A 113 -3.39 -13.52 -10.38
N ALA A 114 -2.28 -12.85 -10.73
CA ALA A 114 -0.95 -13.44 -10.66
C ALA A 114 -0.53 -13.81 -9.23
N ALA A 115 -0.89 -12.99 -8.23
CA ALA A 115 -0.66 -13.29 -6.82
C ALA A 115 -1.50 -14.49 -6.34
N GLY A 116 -2.72 -14.66 -6.84
CA GLY A 116 -3.53 -15.87 -6.62
C GLY A 116 -2.86 -17.14 -7.15
N VAL A 117 -2.37 -17.11 -8.39
CA VAL A 117 -1.60 -18.21 -9.00
C VAL A 117 -0.32 -18.48 -8.21
N TRP A 118 0.38 -17.41 -7.80
CA TRP A 118 1.59 -17.52 -6.97
C TRP A 118 1.31 -18.21 -5.63
N LYS A 119 0.28 -17.77 -4.90
CA LYS A 119 -0.14 -18.38 -3.64
C LYS A 119 -0.40 -19.87 -3.81
N ALA A 120 -1.12 -20.27 -4.86
CA ALA A 120 -1.39 -21.68 -5.16
C ALA A 120 -0.10 -22.50 -5.42
N LYS A 121 0.94 -21.90 -6.01
CA LYS A 121 2.27 -22.53 -6.18
C LYS A 121 3.05 -22.67 -4.86
N ARG A 122 2.82 -21.78 -3.89
CA ARG A 122 3.49 -21.80 -2.57
C ARG A 122 2.86 -22.77 -1.59
N GLU A 123 1.55 -23.00 -1.68
CA GLU A 123 0.82 -23.89 -0.75
C GLU A 123 1.39 -25.33 -0.68
N PRO A 124 1.71 -26.02 -1.81
CA PRO A 124 2.38 -27.32 -1.78
C PRO A 124 3.79 -27.31 -1.16
N LYS A 125 4.42 -26.14 -1.05
CA LYS A 125 5.72 -25.95 -0.37
C LYS A 125 5.57 -25.75 1.14
N GLY A 126 4.34 -25.83 1.66
CA GLY A 126 4.03 -25.64 3.08
C GLY A 126 4.01 -24.17 3.50
N GLU A 127 3.81 -23.26 2.54
CA GLU A 127 3.71 -21.82 2.81
C GLU A 127 2.29 -21.34 2.51
N ASN A 128 1.62 -20.85 3.55
CA ASN A 128 0.24 -20.37 3.48
C ASN A 128 0.24 -18.84 3.54
N TYR A 129 -0.26 -18.20 2.49
CA TYR A 129 -0.39 -16.75 2.41
C TYR A 129 -1.84 -16.30 2.36
N GLN A 130 -2.15 -15.20 3.01
CA GLN A 130 -3.37 -14.43 2.76
C GLN A 130 -3.06 -13.32 1.75
N LEU A 131 -4.01 -13.07 0.85
CA LEU A 131 -3.91 -12.00 -0.13
C LEU A 131 -4.53 -10.74 0.47
N GLY A 132 -3.77 -9.65 0.48
CA GLY A 132 -4.31 -8.32 0.73
C GLY A 132 -5.04 -7.76 -0.50
N LEU A 133 -5.64 -6.58 -0.34
CA LEU A 133 -6.29 -5.90 -1.46
C LEU A 133 -5.26 -5.32 -2.43
N PRO A 134 -5.55 -5.32 -3.75
CA PRO A 134 -4.67 -4.71 -4.73
C PRO A 134 -4.66 -3.19 -4.58
N LEU A 135 -3.46 -2.61 -4.65
CA LEU A 135 -3.23 -1.17 -4.65
C LEU A 135 -2.73 -0.71 -6.01
N PHE A 136 -3.43 0.24 -6.62
CA PHE A 136 -3.03 0.87 -7.87
C PHE A 136 -1.99 1.95 -7.59
N ILE A 137 -0.93 1.96 -8.38
CA ILE A 137 0.17 2.90 -8.22
C ILE A 137 0.41 3.65 -9.52
N ARG A 138 0.59 4.97 -9.39
CA ARG A 138 0.86 5.90 -10.49
C ARG A 138 2.11 6.72 -10.20
N GLY A 139 2.87 7.02 -11.26
CA GLY A 139 4.14 7.72 -11.23
C GLY A 139 5.33 6.77 -11.08
N SER A 140 6.54 7.26 -11.36
CA SER A 140 7.78 6.49 -11.22
C SER A 140 8.37 6.53 -9.80
N GLY A 141 7.81 7.34 -8.91
CA GLY A 141 8.36 7.61 -7.58
C GLY A 141 8.30 6.41 -6.63
N TRP A 142 7.30 5.54 -6.77
CA TRP A 142 7.08 4.46 -5.80
C TRP A 142 8.15 3.37 -5.86
N ILE A 143 8.64 3.05 -7.05
CA ILE A 143 9.65 2.00 -7.21
C ILE A 143 11.04 2.47 -6.74
N GLN A 144 11.23 3.78 -6.57
CA GLN A 144 12.42 4.36 -5.94
C GLN A 144 12.47 4.12 -4.42
N TYR A 145 11.42 3.58 -3.81
CA TYR A 145 11.41 3.24 -2.38
C TYR A 145 12.04 1.90 -2.05
N PHE A 146 11.91 0.93 -2.93
CA PHE A 146 12.53 -0.37 -2.76
C PHE A 146 14.04 -0.29 -2.47
N PRO A 147 14.85 0.54 -3.16
CA PRO A 147 16.28 0.63 -2.87
C PRO A 147 16.62 1.29 -1.52
N ARG A 148 15.68 1.92 -0.79
CA ARG A 148 15.95 2.68 0.44
C ARG A 148 15.57 1.99 1.75
N GLY A 149 15.32 0.68 1.73
CA GLY A 149 15.23 -0.08 2.97
C GLY A 149 14.35 -1.31 2.96
N VAL A 150 13.67 -1.58 1.85
CA VAL A 150 12.89 -2.79 1.65
C VAL A 150 13.74 -3.78 0.87
N ASN A 151 13.77 -5.03 1.30
CA ASN A 151 14.43 -6.06 0.50
C ASN A 151 13.56 -6.35 -0.72
N ALA A 152 14.05 -6.04 -1.92
CA ALA A 152 13.29 -6.20 -3.15
C ALA A 152 14.17 -6.71 -4.29
N VAL A 153 13.56 -7.49 -5.16
CA VAL A 153 14.15 -7.99 -6.40
C VAL A 153 13.12 -7.89 -7.51
N SER A 154 13.56 -7.53 -8.70
CA SER A 154 12.71 -7.47 -9.88
C SER A 154 13.21 -8.40 -10.97
N GLN A 155 12.29 -8.85 -11.82
CA GLN A 155 12.59 -9.50 -13.09
C GLN A 155 11.97 -8.68 -14.23
N PRO A 156 12.78 -8.07 -15.11
CA PRO A 156 12.28 -7.43 -16.31
C PRO A 156 11.76 -8.49 -17.30
N MET A 157 10.67 -8.16 -17.98
CA MET A 157 9.97 -9.03 -18.91
C MET A 157 9.52 -8.26 -20.16
N ARG A 158 9.27 -9.00 -21.23
CA ARG A 158 8.90 -8.45 -22.53
C ARG A 158 7.88 -9.32 -23.24
N THR A 159 6.92 -8.69 -23.88
CA THR A 159 5.95 -9.33 -24.79
C THR A 159 6.60 -9.64 -26.16
N PRO A 160 5.99 -10.49 -27.01
CA PRO A 160 6.52 -10.79 -28.34
C PRO A 160 6.69 -9.56 -29.25
N ASP A 161 5.86 -8.53 -29.09
CA ASP A 161 5.92 -7.27 -29.85
C ASP A 161 6.85 -6.21 -29.22
N GLY A 162 7.53 -6.55 -28.13
CA GLY A 162 8.59 -5.74 -27.57
C GLY A 162 8.20 -4.83 -26.41
N ARG A 163 6.92 -4.77 -26.03
CA ARG A 163 6.44 -4.06 -24.84
C ARG A 163 7.07 -4.64 -23.59
N LYS A 164 7.37 -3.77 -22.63
CA LYS A 164 8.11 -4.12 -21.41
C LYS A 164 7.22 -4.06 -20.18
N LEU A 165 7.52 -4.90 -19.21
CA LEU A 165 7.03 -4.80 -17.84
C LEU A 165 8.07 -5.37 -16.86
N GLN A 166 7.86 -5.20 -15.57
CA GLN A 166 8.67 -5.86 -14.55
C GLN A 166 7.77 -6.45 -13.45
N VAL A 167 8.14 -7.66 -13.01
CA VAL A 167 7.62 -8.24 -11.77
C VAL A 167 8.56 -7.85 -10.65
N VAL A 168 8.04 -7.28 -9.59
CA VAL A 168 8.79 -6.90 -8.40
C VAL A 168 8.27 -7.72 -7.22
N LEU A 169 9.18 -8.33 -6.49
CA LEU A 169 8.89 -9.01 -5.24
C LEU A 169 9.70 -8.36 -4.12
N SER A 170 9.00 -7.74 -3.18
CA SER A 170 9.59 -7.22 -1.93
C SER A 170 9.21 -8.10 -0.75
N TRP A 171 10.03 -8.11 0.29
CA TRP A 171 9.78 -8.92 1.48
C TRP A 171 10.28 -8.32 2.78
N GLN A 172 9.67 -8.80 3.87
CA GLN A 172 10.07 -8.56 5.25
C GLN A 172 10.11 -9.88 6.02
N ASN A 173 11.23 -10.14 6.69
CA ASN A 173 11.44 -11.37 7.48
C ASN A 173 10.86 -11.20 8.89
N GLY A 174 9.92 -12.08 9.30
CA GLY A 174 9.38 -12.18 10.66
C GLY A 174 8.50 -11.01 11.14
N THR A 175 7.94 -11.18 12.35
CA THR A 175 7.22 -10.15 13.14
C THR A 175 8.15 -9.16 13.81
N ASP A 176 9.45 -9.47 13.91
CA ASP A 176 10.44 -8.54 14.43
C ASP A 176 10.93 -7.70 13.25
N ALA A 177 10.34 -6.52 13.06
CA ALA A 177 10.86 -5.52 12.14
C ALA A 177 12.36 -5.34 12.36
N GLY A 178 13.17 -5.93 11.47
CA GLY A 178 14.60 -6.07 11.65
C GLY A 178 15.28 -4.71 11.83
N GLY A 179 15.47 -4.31 13.10
CA GLY A 179 16.19 -3.11 13.52
C GLY A 179 15.76 -1.85 12.78
N ILE A 180 14.70 -1.21 13.27
CA ILE A 180 14.42 0.20 13.03
C ILE A 180 15.64 1.00 13.49
N PHE A 181 16.40 1.58 12.56
CA PHE A 181 17.31 2.67 12.93
C PHE A 181 16.44 3.91 13.09
N PRO A 182 16.33 4.49 14.30
CA PRO A 182 15.65 5.76 14.44
C PRO A 182 16.40 6.80 13.61
N MET A 183 15.73 7.40 12.62
CA MET A 183 16.19 8.64 11.98
C MET A 183 16.10 9.85 12.93
N SER A 184 16.02 9.62 14.24
CA SER A 184 15.83 10.65 15.27
C SER A 184 16.89 11.75 15.21
N ASN A 185 18.09 11.45 14.69
CA ASN A 185 19.15 12.46 14.59
C ASN A 185 19.12 13.28 13.29
N ALA A 186 18.30 12.91 12.30
CA ALA A 186 18.18 13.65 11.04
C ALA A 186 17.00 14.64 11.05
N ILE A 187 15.95 14.38 11.83
CA ILE A 187 14.77 15.26 11.87
C ILE A 187 15.07 16.55 12.64
N GLU A 188 15.82 16.52 13.73
CA GLU A 188 16.16 17.74 14.49
C GLU A 188 17.01 18.76 13.70
N ASN A 189 17.74 18.31 12.66
CA ASN A 189 18.57 19.19 11.83
C ASN A 189 17.96 19.51 10.44
N ALA A 190 16.98 18.73 9.97
CA ALA A 190 16.34 18.95 8.67
C ALA A 190 15.19 19.99 8.70
N VAL A 191 14.62 20.26 9.88
CA VAL A 191 13.49 21.20 10.04
C VAL A 191 13.89 22.67 9.82
N ALA A 192 15.19 23.01 9.77
CA ALA A 192 15.65 24.39 9.68
C ALA A 192 16.04 24.88 8.27
N GLY A 193 16.00 24.04 7.22
CA GLY A 193 16.75 24.34 5.98
C GLY A 193 16.04 24.18 4.63
N SER A 194 15.00 23.37 4.50
CA SER A 194 14.32 23.12 3.22
C SER A 194 12.91 23.66 3.25
N GLY A 195 12.63 24.69 2.46
CA GLY A 195 11.30 25.29 2.28
C GLY A 195 10.32 24.40 1.52
N HIS A 196 10.27 23.11 1.85
CA HIS A 196 9.35 22.12 1.32
C HIS A 196 8.49 21.63 2.50
N TYR A 197 7.25 22.08 2.48
CA TYR A 197 6.26 21.96 3.54
C TYR A 197 5.14 21.07 2.99
N VAL A 198 5.03 19.85 3.52
CA VAL A 198 3.72 19.21 3.63
C VAL A 198 3.35 19.29 5.11
N PRO A 199 2.57 20.31 5.52
CA PRO A 199 2.54 20.82 6.89
C PRO A 199 1.57 20.03 7.78
N ALA A 200 1.68 20.25 9.09
CA ALA A 200 0.67 19.91 10.09
C ALA A 200 -0.78 20.27 9.66
N GLU A 201 -0.98 21.20 8.73
CA GLU A 201 -2.26 21.52 8.09
C GLU A 201 -2.90 20.33 7.37
N VAL A 202 -2.14 19.54 6.60
CA VAL A 202 -2.70 18.37 5.89
C VAL A 202 -3.13 17.30 6.88
N LEU A 203 -2.34 17.09 7.93
CA LEU A 203 -2.71 16.20 9.03
C LEU A 203 -3.97 16.72 9.74
N GLN A 204 -4.04 18.03 10.00
CA GLN A 204 -5.21 18.63 10.64
C GLN A 204 -6.46 18.48 9.76
N GLU A 205 -6.35 18.64 8.45
CA GLU A 205 -7.43 18.38 7.50
C GLU A 205 -7.88 16.90 7.55
N ALA A 206 -6.93 15.97 7.56
CA ALA A 206 -7.21 14.54 7.70
C ALA A 206 -7.94 14.23 9.02
N VAL A 207 -7.46 14.80 10.12
CA VAL A 207 -8.05 14.63 11.46
C VAL A 207 -9.46 15.19 11.49
N ASN A 208 -9.65 16.42 10.98
CA ASN A 208 -10.96 17.05 10.91
C ASN A 208 -11.92 16.23 10.03
N ALA A 209 -11.43 15.67 8.93
CA ALA A 209 -12.22 14.81 8.06
C ALA A 209 -12.67 13.52 8.78
N VAL A 210 -11.79 12.87 9.55
CA VAL A 210 -12.15 11.68 10.34
C VAL A 210 -13.13 12.03 11.46
N VAL A 211 -12.85 13.08 12.23
CA VAL A 211 -13.74 13.55 13.31
C VAL A 211 -15.12 13.89 12.76
N GLU A 212 -15.19 14.61 11.65
CA GLU A 212 -16.45 14.99 11.02
C GLU A 212 -17.22 13.78 10.45
N THR A 213 -16.53 12.83 9.82
CA THR A 213 -17.12 11.55 9.39
C THR A 213 -17.74 10.82 10.58
N CYS A 214 -17.02 10.70 11.69
CA CYS A 214 -17.51 10.04 12.89
C CYS A 214 -18.72 10.76 13.50
N ARG A 215 -18.67 12.09 13.57
CA ARG A 215 -19.78 12.91 14.07
C ARG A 215 -21.03 12.78 13.20
N ILE A 216 -20.89 12.84 11.87
CA ILE A 216 -22.03 12.80 10.95
C ILE A 216 -22.62 11.41 10.82
N GLN A 217 -21.78 10.38 10.62
CA GLN A 217 -22.25 9.04 10.30
C GLN A 217 -22.61 8.22 11.53
N MET A 218 -21.98 8.50 12.67
CA MET A 218 -22.07 7.66 13.87
C MET A 218 -22.58 8.41 15.11
N ASP A 219 -22.88 9.71 14.99
CA ASP A 219 -23.17 10.61 16.13
C ASP A 219 -22.09 10.53 17.22
N LEU A 220 -20.84 10.30 16.80
CA LEU A 220 -19.70 10.05 17.68
C LEU A 220 -18.82 11.29 17.78
N GLU A 221 -18.86 11.93 18.95
CA GLU A 221 -18.00 13.08 19.27
C GLU A 221 -16.59 12.61 19.66
N LEU A 222 -15.60 12.95 18.84
CA LEU A 222 -14.19 12.62 19.06
C LEU A 222 -13.39 13.85 19.51
N GLN A 223 -12.56 13.66 20.54
CA GLN A 223 -11.63 14.66 21.05
C GLN A 223 -10.25 14.43 20.45
N VAL A 224 -9.64 15.49 19.93
CA VAL A 224 -8.31 15.43 19.32
C VAL A 224 -7.25 15.69 20.39
N ASP A 225 -6.25 14.81 20.51
CA ASP A 225 -5.13 15.02 21.41
C ASP A 225 -4.32 16.25 20.97
N ALA A 226 -3.70 16.97 21.93
CA ALA A 226 -3.13 18.30 21.62
C ALA A 226 -1.92 18.28 20.66
N ASN A 227 -1.18 17.18 20.60
CA ASN A 227 0.07 17.11 19.85
C ASN A 227 0.10 15.88 18.95
N PRO A 228 0.50 16.05 17.67
CA PRO A 228 0.85 14.93 16.83
C PRO A 228 1.99 14.11 17.42
N SER A 229 1.96 12.81 17.17
CA SER A 229 2.98 11.84 17.56
C SER A 229 3.62 11.18 16.34
N ASP A 230 4.68 10.41 16.62
CA ASP A 230 5.24 9.51 15.63
C ASP A 230 4.27 8.34 15.40
N PRO A 231 3.84 8.04 14.16
CA PRO A 231 2.96 6.90 13.87
C PRO A 231 3.45 5.59 14.48
N ARG A 232 4.76 5.40 14.61
CA ARG A 232 5.39 4.20 15.18
C ARG A 232 5.16 4.01 16.68
N GLN A 233 4.64 5.02 17.36
CA GLN A 233 4.28 4.98 18.78
C GLN A 233 2.81 4.64 19.01
N ALA A 234 1.99 4.56 17.96
CA ALA A 234 0.59 4.22 18.09
C ALA A 234 0.44 2.71 18.38
N GLU A 235 -0.36 2.38 19.39
CA GLU A 235 -0.69 1.00 19.74
C GLU A 235 -1.92 0.56 18.94
N VAL A 236 -1.69 -0.06 17.78
CA VAL A 236 -2.78 -0.43 16.85
C VAL A 236 -2.78 -1.93 16.59
N ASP A 237 -3.98 -2.47 16.42
CA ASP A 237 -4.20 -3.86 16.01
C ASP A 237 -4.89 -3.93 14.64
N TYR A 238 -5.64 -2.90 14.26
CA TYR A 238 -6.43 -2.85 13.03
C TYR A 238 -6.36 -1.47 12.41
N GLY A 239 -6.56 -1.39 11.10
CA GLY A 239 -6.74 -0.11 10.45
C GLY A 239 -7.14 -0.20 9.00
N SER A 240 -7.53 0.92 8.43
CA SER A 240 -7.72 1.08 7.00
C SER A 240 -6.87 2.24 6.50
N SER A 241 -6.32 2.12 5.30
CA SER A 241 -5.61 3.22 4.65
C SER A 241 -6.05 3.43 3.22
N ILE A 242 -5.98 4.68 2.75
CA ILE A 242 -6.28 5.08 1.38
C ILE A 242 -5.16 5.95 0.87
N ALA A 243 -4.69 5.62 -0.33
CA ALA A 243 -3.75 6.46 -1.06
C ALA A 243 -4.48 7.68 -1.65
N LEU A 244 -3.90 8.86 -1.48
CA LEU A 244 -4.32 10.10 -2.13
C LEU A 244 -3.17 10.52 -3.05
N THR A 245 -3.37 10.46 -4.36
CA THR A 245 -2.33 10.77 -5.34
C THR A 245 -2.64 12.08 -6.05
N SER A 246 -1.63 12.92 -6.25
CA SER A 246 -1.69 14.15 -7.03
C SER A 246 -0.50 14.24 -7.98
N GLU A 247 -0.51 15.22 -8.87
CA GLU A 247 0.61 15.46 -9.80
C GLU A 247 1.90 15.87 -9.07
N THR A 248 1.80 16.49 -7.90
CA THR A 248 2.93 17.08 -7.15
C THR A 248 3.34 16.28 -5.91
N GLY A 249 2.74 15.12 -5.68
CA GLY A 249 3.00 14.30 -4.50
C GLY A 249 1.89 13.32 -4.19
N SER A 250 2.14 12.45 -3.23
CA SER A 250 1.17 11.48 -2.74
C SER A 250 1.12 11.48 -1.23
N TRP A 251 -0.06 11.17 -0.71
CA TRP A 251 -0.31 10.96 0.70
C TRP A 251 -0.95 9.59 0.89
N GLN A 252 -0.81 9.05 2.09
CA GLN A 252 -1.58 7.91 2.56
C GLN A 252 -2.25 8.32 3.85
N LEU A 253 -3.58 8.37 3.83
CA LEU A 253 -4.41 8.55 5.00
C LEU A 253 -4.66 7.17 5.59
N ALA A 254 -4.41 6.98 6.88
CA ALA A 254 -4.83 5.79 7.59
C ALA A 254 -5.62 6.15 8.85
N VAL A 255 -6.63 5.34 9.15
CA VAL A 255 -7.36 5.33 10.41
C VAL A 255 -7.06 4.00 11.06
N MET A 256 -6.34 4.03 12.18
CA MET A 256 -5.88 2.83 12.88
C MET A 256 -6.31 2.85 14.33
N CYS A 257 -6.67 1.70 14.88
CA CYS A 257 -7.14 1.57 16.26
C CYS A 257 -6.55 0.31 16.88
N ASN A 258 -6.50 0.27 18.21
CA ASN A 258 -6.41 -1.00 18.92
C ASN A 258 -7.72 -1.80 18.75
N LYS A 259 -7.71 -3.06 19.19
CA LYS A 259 -8.88 -3.95 19.08
C LYS A 259 -10.15 -3.42 19.75
N LEU A 260 -10.02 -2.65 20.83
CA LEU A 260 -11.18 -2.08 21.52
C LEU A 260 -11.79 -0.95 20.70
N GLY A 261 -10.95 -0.03 20.21
CA GLY A 261 -11.35 1.10 19.38
C GLY A 261 -11.95 0.65 18.04
N SER A 262 -11.38 -0.38 17.39
CA SER A 262 -11.92 -0.89 16.13
C SER A 262 -13.32 -1.47 16.30
N LYS A 263 -13.55 -2.26 17.37
CA LYS A 263 -14.88 -2.78 17.71
C LYS A 263 -15.85 -1.65 18.08
N GLY A 264 -15.39 -0.66 18.85
CA GLY A 264 -16.19 0.51 19.22
C GLY A 264 -16.70 1.26 17.99
N LEU A 265 -15.79 1.62 17.06
CA LEU A 265 -16.15 2.27 15.81
C LEU A 265 -17.10 1.43 14.96
N THR A 266 -16.86 0.12 14.87
CA THR A 266 -17.69 -0.79 14.08
C THR A 266 -19.12 -0.86 14.63
N ARG A 267 -19.28 -1.00 15.95
CA ARG A 267 -20.59 -0.98 16.59
C ARG A 267 -21.31 0.33 16.37
N SER A 268 -20.62 1.46 16.51
CA SER A 268 -21.19 2.78 16.28
C SER A 268 -21.66 2.96 14.84
N LEU A 269 -20.86 2.52 13.86
CA LEU A 269 -21.21 2.66 12.43
C LEU A 269 -22.41 1.80 12.03
N PHE A 270 -22.47 0.56 12.52
CA PHE A 270 -23.56 -0.38 12.18
C PHE A 270 -24.71 -0.37 13.18
N ALA A 271 -24.73 0.55 14.14
CA ALA A 271 -25.73 0.64 15.21
C ALA A 271 -25.96 -0.69 15.95
N MET A 272 -24.86 -1.40 16.24
CA MET A 272 -24.86 -2.68 16.96
C MET A 272 -25.04 -2.45 18.46
N GLU A 273 -25.49 -3.49 19.18
CA GLU A 273 -25.61 -3.41 20.63
C GLU A 273 -24.21 -3.33 21.31
N PRO A 274 -24.08 -2.70 22.49
CA PRO A 274 -22.78 -2.48 23.14
C PRO A 274 -21.98 -3.75 23.44
N ASP A 275 -22.67 -4.87 23.68
CA ASP A 275 -22.09 -6.18 24.00
C ASP A 275 -21.94 -7.09 22.78
N GLU A 276 -22.47 -6.71 21.62
CA GLU A 276 -22.35 -7.48 20.38
C GLU A 276 -20.89 -7.53 19.93
N ASP A 277 -20.39 -8.68 19.48
CA ASP A 277 -19.00 -8.78 19.00
C ASP A 277 -18.95 -8.69 17.47
N PRO A 278 -18.41 -7.60 16.89
CA PRO A 278 -18.37 -7.45 15.44
C PRO A 278 -17.53 -8.54 14.77
N ALA A 279 -17.99 -9.01 13.61
CA ALA A 279 -17.19 -9.91 12.79
C ALA A 279 -15.97 -9.18 12.19
N MET A 280 -14.98 -9.94 11.71
CA MET A 280 -13.78 -9.34 11.11
C MET A 280 -14.12 -8.56 9.84
N GLU A 281 -15.04 -9.11 9.04
CA GLU A 281 -15.55 -8.50 7.82
C GLU A 281 -16.21 -7.16 8.12
N ASP A 282 -17.05 -7.09 9.18
CA ASP A 282 -17.68 -5.84 9.61
C ASP A 282 -16.63 -4.81 10.07
N MET A 283 -15.61 -5.23 10.82
CA MET A 283 -14.53 -4.32 11.22
C MET A 283 -13.74 -3.77 10.02
N ALA A 284 -13.49 -4.61 9.02
CA ALA A 284 -12.82 -4.22 7.79
C ALA A 284 -13.66 -3.22 6.99
N ASP A 285 -14.95 -3.49 6.83
CA ASP A 285 -15.89 -2.61 6.14
C ASP A 285 -16.04 -1.27 6.87
N ALA A 286 -16.18 -1.29 8.21
CA ALA A 286 -16.37 -0.08 8.99
C ALA A 286 -15.15 0.84 8.95
N LEU A 287 -13.95 0.31 9.19
CA LEU A 287 -12.72 1.11 9.10
C LEU A 287 -12.44 1.53 7.65
N GLY A 288 -12.76 0.67 6.69
CA GLY A 288 -12.75 0.95 5.26
C GLY A 288 -13.57 2.19 4.91
N GLU A 289 -14.83 2.21 5.34
CA GLU A 289 -15.78 3.28 5.07
C GLU A 289 -15.37 4.59 5.74
N ILE A 290 -14.94 4.56 7.01
CA ILE A 290 -14.46 5.76 7.71
C ILE A 290 -13.28 6.39 6.96
N ALA A 291 -12.29 5.58 6.58
CA ALA A 291 -11.14 6.05 5.80
C ALA A 291 -11.56 6.60 4.43
N ASN A 292 -12.51 5.93 3.76
CA ASN A 292 -13.02 6.31 2.43
C ASN A 292 -13.75 7.64 2.44
N VAL A 293 -14.67 7.83 3.39
CA VAL A 293 -15.42 9.09 3.54
C VAL A 293 -14.47 10.22 3.93
N ALA A 294 -13.55 9.99 4.89
CA ALA A 294 -12.55 10.99 5.27
C ALA A 294 -11.64 11.37 4.09
N ALA A 295 -11.19 10.39 3.28
CA ALA A 295 -10.42 10.65 2.07
C ALA A 295 -11.23 11.44 1.02
N GLY A 296 -12.54 11.18 0.89
CA GLY A 296 -13.46 11.96 0.06
C GLY A 296 -13.59 13.41 0.49
N VAL A 297 -13.66 13.68 1.81
CA VAL A 297 -13.64 15.03 2.37
C VAL A 297 -12.30 15.72 2.06
N MET A 298 -11.17 15.02 2.27
CA MET A 298 -9.85 15.56 1.93
C MET A 298 -9.71 15.88 0.43
N LYS A 299 -10.16 14.98 -0.46
CA LYS A 299 -10.17 15.22 -1.91
C LYS A 299 -10.95 16.51 -2.25
N SER A 300 -12.10 16.71 -1.63
CA SER A 300 -12.93 17.90 -1.86
C SER A 300 -12.25 19.19 -1.35
N SER A 301 -11.66 19.15 -0.15
CA SER A 301 -10.85 20.25 0.40
C SER A 301 -9.69 20.63 -0.54
N ARG A 302 -8.96 19.62 -1.01
CA ARG A 302 -7.79 19.79 -1.87
C ARG A 302 -8.16 20.28 -3.27
N ALA A 303 -9.29 19.81 -3.81
CA ALA A 303 -9.84 20.33 -5.05
C ALA A 303 -10.19 21.82 -4.94
N ALA A 304 -10.74 22.26 -3.81
CA ALA A 304 -11.00 23.68 -3.55
C ALA A 304 -9.70 24.51 -3.45
N ALA A 305 -8.59 23.89 -3.02
CA ALA A 305 -7.25 24.46 -3.04
C ALA A 305 -6.55 24.37 -4.42
N GLY A 306 -7.24 23.90 -5.46
CA GLY A 306 -6.69 23.77 -6.82
C GLY A 306 -5.83 22.53 -7.05
N GLN A 307 -5.78 21.59 -6.10
CA GLN A 307 -5.05 20.33 -6.22
C GLN A 307 -5.98 19.21 -6.69
N LYS A 308 -5.65 18.58 -7.82
CA LYS A 308 -6.37 17.39 -8.31
C LYS A 308 -5.86 16.16 -7.58
N ILE A 309 -6.73 15.56 -6.76
CA ILE A 309 -6.43 14.31 -6.04
C ILE A 309 -7.25 13.15 -6.61
N GLN A 310 -6.58 12.02 -6.81
CA GLN A 310 -7.17 10.73 -7.09
C GLN A 310 -7.09 9.87 -5.82
N LEU A 311 -8.19 9.20 -5.47
CA LEU A 311 -8.24 8.28 -4.34
C LEU A 311 -7.95 6.87 -4.85
N GLY A 312 -7.12 6.14 -4.10
CA GLY A 312 -6.98 4.70 -4.23
C GLY A 312 -8.11 3.97 -3.51
N LEU A 313 -8.03 2.64 -3.54
CA LEU A 313 -8.96 1.79 -2.80
C LEU A 313 -8.56 1.72 -1.31
N PRO A 314 -9.54 1.54 -0.40
CA PRO A 314 -9.26 1.23 1.00
C PRO A 314 -8.49 -0.09 1.11
N LEU A 315 -7.40 -0.06 1.86
CA LEU A 315 -6.62 -1.22 2.26
C LEU A 315 -6.84 -1.45 3.76
N PHE A 316 -7.56 -2.52 4.09
CA PHE A 316 -7.65 -3.00 5.46
C PHE A 316 -6.38 -3.72 5.90
N MET A 317 -5.96 -3.48 7.13
CA MET A 317 -4.77 -4.04 7.75
C MET A 317 -5.12 -4.63 9.11
N GLU A 318 -4.58 -5.82 9.39
CA GLU A 318 -4.70 -6.52 10.67
C GLU A 318 -3.31 -6.84 11.23
N GLY A 319 -3.17 -6.72 12.56
CA GLY A 319 -2.00 -7.07 13.34
C GLY A 319 -1.20 -5.86 13.83
N ARG A 320 -0.39 -6.05 14.86
CA ARG A 320 0.45 -4.98 15.44
C ARG A 320 1.47 -4.38 14.46
N SER A 321 1.79 -5.12 13.39
CA SER A 321 2.67 -4.67 12.32
C SER A 321 1.98 -3.80 11.28
N CYS A 322 0.71 -3.41 11.44
CA CYS A 322 0.02 -2.49 10.51
C CYS A 322 0.83 -1.21 10.26
N ILE A 323 1.44 -0.65 11.31
CA ILE A 323 2.28 0.55 11.20
C ILE A 323 3.64 0.25 10.56
N GLU A 324 4.13 -0.98 10.68
CA GLU A 324 5.42 -1.38 10.10
C GLU A 324 5.37 -1.47 8.57
N PHE A 325 4.17 -1.63 7.99
CA PHE A 325 3.95 -1.61 6.55
C PHE A 325 4.27 -0.24 5.93
N PHE A 326 4.27 0.81 6.74
CA PHE A 326 4.77 2.12 6.35
C PHE A 326 6.29 2.08 6.29
N ALA A 327 6.81 1.80 5.10
CA ALA A 327 8.20 1.45 4.86
C ALA A 327 9.21 2.39 5.54
N SER A 328 10.35 1.82 5.94
CA SER A 328 11.47 2.58 6.47
C SER A 328 11.91 3.66 5.46
N GLY A 329 11.84 4.93 5.87
CA GLY A 329 12.27 6.07 5.05
C GLY A 329 11.15 6.98 4.56
N ILE A 330 9.88 6.67 4.87
CA ILE A 330 8.74 7.55 4.56
C ILE A 330 8.50 8.52 5.72
N GLN A 331 8.11 9.76 5.41
CA GLN A 331 7.72 10.76 6.40
C GLN A 331 6.25 10.54 6.79
N GLY A 332 5.96 10.59 8.09
CA GLY A 332 4.60 10.40 8.60
C GLY A 332 4.39 11.07 9.95
N MET A 333 3.14 11.44 10.21
CA MET A 333 2.67 12.00 11.47
C MET A 333 1.36 11.32 11.85
N ALA A 334 1.17 11.09 13.14
CA ALA A 334 -0.06 10.56 13.69
C ALA A 334 -0.70 11.59 14.60
N GLN A 335 -2.02 11.60 14.66
CA GLN A 335 -2.79 12.38 15.60
C GLN A 335 -3.82 11.45 16.24
N THR A 336 -3.73 11.30 17.56
CA THR A 336 -4.68 10.49 18.32
C THR A 336 -5.98 11.26 18.48
N VAL A 337 -7.10 10.55 18.32
CA VAL A 337 -8.45 11.01 18.63
C VAL A 337 -9.11 10.02 19.60
N ARG A 338 -9.86 10.54 20.56
CA ARG A 338 -10.45 9.79 21.67
C ARG A 338 -11.95 9.98 21.70
N GLY A 339 -12.69 8.90 21.87
CA GLY A 339 -14.14 8.89 21.99
C GLY A 339 -14.62 8.41 23.36
N PRO A 340 -15.93 8.19 23.52
CA PRO A 340 -16.50 7.49 24.67
C PRO A 340 -15.97 6.05 24.80
N ASP A 341 -16.18 5.44 25.96
CA ASP A 341 -15.87 4.03 26.25
C ASP A 341 -14.42 3.61 25.94
N ASP A 342 -13.47 4.51 26.25
CA ASP A 342 -12.03 4.33 25.99
C ASP A 342 -11.69 4.08 24.51
N LEU A 343 -12.57 4.52 23.59
CA LEU A 343 -12.31 4.47 22.17
C LEU A 343 -11.09 5.34 21.84
N GLU A 344 -10.07 4.73 21.27
CA GLU A 344 -8.87 5.39 20.80
C GLU A 344 -8.62 5.02 19.34
N ALA A 345 -8.45 6.05 18.50
CA ALA A 345 -8.08 5.91 17.10
C ALA A 345 -6.93 6.87 16.78
N HIS A 346 -6.11 6.49 15.81
CA HIS A 346 -5.01 7.29 15.30
C HIS A 346 -5.26 7.61 13.84
N VAL A 347 -5.30 8.90 13.55
CA VAL A 347 -5.30 9.41 12.18
C VAL A 347 -3.86 9.59 11.77
N ILE A 348 -3.41 8.78 10.84
CA ILE A 348 -2.03 8.74 10.37
C ILE A 348 -2.00 9.33 8.97
N LEU A 349 -1.14 10.33 8.77
CA LEU A 349 -0.83 10.86 7.46
C LEU A 349 0.62 10.56 7.14
N ILE A 350 0.82 9.91 6.00
CA ILE A 350 2.13 9.62 5.44
C ILE A 350 2.22 10.33 4.11
N TRP A 351 3.38 10.86 3.76
CA TRP A 351 3.52 11.61 2.52
C TRP A 351 4.85 11.41 1.81
N GLN A 352 4.80 11.68 0.51
CA GLN A 352 5.92 11.80 -0.38
C GLN A 352 5.91 13.17 -1.05
N GLU A 353 7.03 13.86 -0.97
CA GLU A 353 7.32 15.00 -1.85
C GLU A 353 7.63 14.49 -3.26
N GLY A 354 6.95 15.06 -4.27
CA GLY A 354 7.11 14.75 -5.69
C GLY A 354 8.33 15.37 -6.33
#